data_AF-A0A434RPR9-F1
#
_entry.id   AF-A0A434RPR9-F1
#
_cell.length_a   1.000
_cell.length_b   1.000
_cell.length_c   1.000
_cell.angle_alpha   90.00
_cell.angle_beta   90.00
_cell.angle_gamma   90.00
#
_symmetry.space_group_name_H-M   'P 1'
#
loop_
_entity.id
_entity.type
_entity.pdbx_description
1 polymer ?
#
loop_
_entity_poly.entity_id
_entity_poly.type
_entity_poly.pdbx_seq_one_letter_code
_entity_poly.pdbx_strand_id
1 'polypeptide(L)' 'MSAEQPLRVVVAGLGNMGRSHALAYHTNPSFEIAALVNRSEVPLPDGLA' A
#
# COMPACT_ATOMS: atom_id res chain seq x y z
N MET A 1 -3.14 16.95 22.04
CA MET A 1 -3.56 15.64 21.51
C MET A 1 -2.68 15.37 20.30
N SER A 2 -1.71 14.47 20.42
CA SER A 2 -0.94 14.05 19.25
C SER A 2 -1.91 13.27 18.37
N ALA A 3 -2.25 13.79 17.18
CA ALA A 3 -2.97 12.99 16.21
C ALA A 3 -2.11 11.75 15.92
N GLU A 4 -2.67 10.56 16.13
CA GLU A 4 -2.02 9.28 15.82
C GLU A 4 -1.55 9.35 14.36
N GLN A 5 -0.23 9.44 14.15
CA GLN A 5 0.30 9.51 12.79
C GLN A 5 0.17 8.13 12.14
N PRO A 6 -0.30 8.03 10.89
CA PRO A 6 -0.47 6.75 10.23
C PRO A 6 0.88 6.04 10.08
N LEU A 7 0.88 4.72 10.24
CA LEU A 7 2.05 3.90 10.02
C LEU A 7 2.40 3.89 8.53
N ARG A 8 3.58 4.42 8.20
CA ARG A 8 4.06 4.49 6.82
C ARG A 8 4.63 3.14 6.40
N VAL A 9 4.12 2.60 5.29
CA VAL A 9 4.47 1.27 4.79
C VAL A 9 4.99 1.29 3.36
N VAL A 10 5.90 0.37 3.07
CA VAL A 10 6.34 0.07 1.70
C VAL A 10 5.92 -1.35 1.38
N VAL A 11 5.27 -1.54 0.23
CA VAL A 11 4.89 -2.86 -0.26
C VAL A 11 5.88 -3.28 -1.35
N ALA A 12 6.75 -4.23 -1.02
CA ALA A 12 7.74 -4.79 -1.93
C ALA A 12 7.27 -6.13 -2.51
N GLY A 13 7.06 -6.15 -3.82
CA GLY A 13 6.50 -7.28 -4.57
C GLY A 13 4.99 -7.11 -4.76
N LEU A 14 4.56 -6.99 -6.02
CA LEU A 14 3.16 -6.74 -6.38
C LEU A 14 2.54 -7.97 -7.07
N GLY A 15 2.70 -9.14 -6.45
CA GLY A 15 1.90 -10.33 -6.75
C GLY A 15 0.53 -10.28 -6.06
N ASN A 16 -0.19 -11.40 -6.01
CA ASN A 16 -1.53 -11.47 -5.40
C ASN A 16 -1.54 -10.98 -3.94
N MET A 17 -0.59 -11.45 -3.12
CA MET A 17 -0.49 -11.02 -1.71
C MET A 17 -0.10 -9.55 -1.59
N GLY A 18 0.90 -9.09 -2.35
CA GLY A 18 1.32 -7.69 -2.28
C GLY A 18 0.19 -6.72 -2.59
N ARG A 19 -0.61 -7.01 -3.64
CA ARG A 19 -1.76 -6.18 -4.02
C ARG A 19 -2.88 -6.23 -2.98
N SER A 20 -3.17 -7.40 -2.39
CA SER A 20 -4.21 -7.49 -1.36
C SER A 20 -3.82 -6.73 -0.09
N HIS A 21 -2.55 -6.79 0.32
CA HIS A 21 -2.03 -5.98 1.43
C HIS A 21 -2.06 -4.48 1.11
N ALA A 22 -1.63 -4.07 -0.08
CA ALA A 22 -1.69 -2.68 -0.51
C ALA A 22 -3.12 -2.13 -0.50
N LEU A 23 -4.11 -2.89 -0.99
CA LEU A 23 -5.52 -2.50 -0.90
C LEU A 23 -6.01 -2.38 0.55
N ALA A 24 -5.65 -3.35 1.40
CA ALA A 24 -6.01 -3.30 2.82
C ALA A 24 -5.43 -2.05 3.51
N TYR A 25 -4.17 -1.71 3.24
CA TYR A 25 -3.54 -0.49 3.78
C TYR A 25 -4.18 0.78 3.22
N HIS A 26 -4.49 0.84 1.93
CA HIS A 26 -5.13 2.00 1.30
C HIS A 26 -6.51 2.31 1.92
N THR A 27 -7.26 1.28 2.31
CA THR A 27 -8.60 1.45 2.94
C THR A 27 -8.57 1.67 4.45
N ASN A 28 -7.39 1.65 5.08
CA ASN A 28 -7.25 1.76 6.54
C ASN A 28 -6.55 3.07 6.93
N PRO A 29 -7.23 3.99 7.64
CA PRO A 29 -6.68 5.31 7.98
C PRO A 29 -5.50 5.26 8.97
N SER A 30 -5.26 4.11 9.63
CA SER A 30 -4.06 3.91 10.45
C SER A 30 -2.79 3.70 9.63
N PHE A 31 -2.87 3.61 8.30
CA PHE A 31 -1.74 3.34 7.41
C PHE A 31 -1.64 4.37 6.29
N GLU A 32 -0.39 4.63 5.87
CA GLU A 32 -0.07 5.44 4.70
C GLU A 32 0.92 4.67 3.83
N ILE A 33 0.58 4.44 2.56
CA ILE A 33 1.49 3.76 1.63
C ILE A 33 2.51 4.78 1.13
N ALA A 34 3.77 4.61 1.53
CA ALA A 34 4.87 5.47 1.11
C ALA A 34 5.43 5.06 -0.27
N ALA A 35 5.38 3.76 -0.61
CA ALA A 35 5.79 3.27 -1.93
C ALA A 35 5.23 1.88 -2.24
N LEU A 36 4.99 1.64 -3.53
CA LEU A 36 4.76 0.32 -4.12
C LEU A 36 5.97 -0.03 -4.98
N VAL A 37 6.62 -1.15 -4.71
CA VAL A 37 7.87 -1.54 -5.38
C VAL A 37 7.71 -2.91 -6.02
N ASN A 38 8.04 -3.03 -7.30
CA ASN A 38 8.09 -4.32 -7.99
C ASN A 38 9.26 -4.35 -8.98
N ARG A 39 9.75 -5.56 -9.30
CA ARG A 39 10.86 -5.75 -10.24
C ARG A 39 10.50 -5.42 -11.69
N SER A 40 9.24 -5.62 -12.05
CA SER A 40 8.69 -5.34 -13.37
C SER A 40 7.50 -4.39 -13.24
N GLU A 41 7.13 -3.74 -14.33
CA GLU A 41 5.82 -3.10 -14.40
C GLU A 41 4.72 -4.12 -14.14
N VAL A 42 3.69 -3.67 -13.42
CA VAL A 42 2.47 -4.41 -13.18
C VAL A 42 1.30 -3.45 -13.24
N PRO A 43 0.15 -3.89 -13.75
CA PRO A 43 -1.08 -3.12 -13.62
C PRO A 43 -1.45 -3.01 -12.15
N LEU A 44 -1.67 -1.78 -11.69
CA LEU A 44 -2.24 -1.51 -10.38
C LEU A 44 -3.76 -1.68 -10.45
N PRO A 45 -4.40 -2.22 -9.40
CA PRO A 45 -5.85 -2.21 -9.29
C PRO A 45 -6.37 -0.78 -9.14
N ASP A 46 -7.61 -0.51 -9.55
CA ASP A 46 -8.20 0.84 -9.61
C ASP A 46 -8.05 1.66 -8.31
N GLY A 47 -8.11 1.00 -7.14
CA GLY A 47 -7.95 1.67 -5.84
C GLY A 47 -6.50 2.04 -5.47
N LEU A 48 -5.52 1.73 -6.32
CA LEU A 48 -4.10 2.03 -6.13
C LEU A 48 -3.47 2.73 -7.34
N ALA A 49 -4.26 2.99 -8.40
CA ALA A 49 -3.81 3.60 -9.66
C ALA A 49 -3.64 5.13 -9.55
#